data_AF-A0A845XF04-F1
#
_entry.id   AF-A0A845XF04-F1
#
_cell.length_a   1.000
_cell.length_b   1.000
_cell.length_c   1.000
_cell.angle_alpha   90.00
_cell.angle_beta   90.00
_cell.angle_gamma   90.00
#
_symmetry.space_group_name_H-M   'P 1'
#
loop_
_entity.id
_entity.type
_entity.pdbx_description
1 polymer ?
#
loop_
_entity_poly.entity_id
_entity_poly.type
_entity_poly.pdbx_seq_one_letter_code
_entity_poly.pdbx_strand_id
1 'polypeptide(L)'
;MTTYAQYEQQFATDLSQSMAGLSQNSDAETSDLISVSFTAKVNALIDAFPYYGDHEWDSSHKLALVNLLAINLPNDTIAPTPTSNSISTRISYTYKGSYSGYQDAFFHGVSQSNVGAKAASLIQGVSSGLDSSWWSNYAVAVLTDAIKQKISSIGFNTSQLSTDLGDSNNALKPALAASYLAVFEAGYEPTTTALKAISASEMEPASALLNQAISNGQFTANINQAISMGGDSTNAATWFLFNLWIALKALGYSDVDTAIANYKKKGLNVPIEVDAGSWWTGGYTSWYSPLSGNDVMRLKATSEAISSSMPELVTEIVWPLSFPQPKPYIGNWPNGYSNSFCQWGSLSRYKPQPSSCFGQGTLVLMADGQTKPIESIQLGDEVQSNLGP
;
A
#
# COMPACT_ATOMS: atom_id res chain seq x y z
N MET A 1 7.31 33.42 4.67
CA MET A 1 6.70 32.51 3.69
C MET A 1 5.50 31.90 4.37
N THR A 2 4.36 31.89 3.69
CA THR A 2 3.14 31.26 4.17
C THR A 2 3.32 29.73 4.10
N THR A 3 2.94 28.98 5.14
CA THR A 3 3.02 27.50 5.13
C THR A 3 1.81 26.90 4.39
N TYR A 4 1.89 25.62 3.99
CA TYR A 4 0.75 24.89 3.42
C TYR A 4 -0.50 24.96 4.30
N ALA A 5 -0.33 24.73 5.61
CA ALA A 5 -1.41 24.85 6.59
C ALA A 5 -2.06 26.24 6.63
N GLN A 6 -1.29 27.32 6.43
CA GLN A 6 -1.83 28.68 6.41
C GLN A 6 -2.66 28.96 5.15
N TYR A 7 -2.24 28.44 3.98
CA TYR A 7 -3.04 28.55 2.75
C TYR A 7 -4.37 27.81 2.90
N GLU A 8 -4.33 26.58 3.41
CA GLU A 8 -5.54 25.76 3.55
C GLU A 8 -6.50 26.30 4.61
N GLN A 9 -5.99 26.84 5.72
CA GLN A 9 -6.82 27.55 6.70
C GLN A 9 -7.52 28.77 6.08
N GLN A 10 -6.85 29.49 5.18
CA GLN A 10 -7.46 30.61 4.46
C GLN A 10 -8.60 30.11 3.56
N PHE A 11 -8.37 29.06 2.77
CA PHE A 11 -9.42 28.48 1.91
C PHE A 11 -10.62 27.96 2.71
N ALA A 12 -10.36 27.31 3.86
CA ALA A 12 -11.40 26.86 4.79
C ALA A 12 -12.23 28.04 5.34
N THR A 13 -11.56 29.14 5.69
CA THR A 13 -12.21 30.37 6.16
C THR A 13 -13.11 30.97 5.07
N ASP A 14 -12.61 31.07 3.84
CA ASP A 14 -13.36 31.64 2.71
C ASP A 14 -14.59 30.81 2.35
N LEU A 15 -14.47 29.48 2.43
CA LEU A 15 -15.57 28.56 2.21
C LEU A 15 -16.61 28.63 3.34
N SER A 16 -16.16 28.76 4.58
CA SER A 16 -17.02 28.95 5.76
C SER A 16 -17.83 30.25 5.68
N GLN A 17 -17.21 31.34 5.23
CA GLN A 17 -17.92 32.60 4.97
C GLN A 17 -18.96 32.47 3.85
N SER A 18 -18.64 31.69 2.81
CA SER A 18 -19.57 31.40 1.71
C SER A 18 -20.81 30.65 2.21
N MET A 19 -20.66 29.70 3.14
CA MET A 19 -21.79 29.01 3.79
C MET A 19 -22.60 29.93 4.70
N ALA A 20 -21.95 30.79 5.49
CA ALA A 20 -22.64 31.74 6.35
C ALA A 20 -23.54 32.70 5.54
N GLY A 21 -23.07 33.14 4.37
CA GLY A 21 -23.86 33.96 3.45
C GLY A 21 -25.07 33.23 2.84
N LEU A 22 -25.02 31.91 2.67
CA LEU A 22 -26.17 31.12 2.20
C LEU A 22 -27.25 31.03 3.28
N SER A 23 -26.86 30.82 4.54
CA SER A 23 -27.79 30.77 5.68
C SER A 23 -28.53 32.10 5.91
N GLN A 24 -27.91 33.24 5.61
CA GLN A 24 -28.55 34.56 5.75
C GLN A 24 -29.56 34.89 4.64
N ASN A 25 -29.48 34.22 3.49
CA ASN A 25 -30.31 34.50 2.32
C ASN A 25 -31.42 33.44 2.07
N SER A 26 -31.54 32.42 2.93
CA SER A 26 -32.60 31.42 2.85
C SER A 26 -33.92 31.95 3.42
N ASP A 27 -35.02 31.76 2.70
CA ASP A 27 -36.38 32.10 3.18
C ASP A 27 -36.75 31.31 4.45
N ALA A 28 -37.74 31.80 5.21
CA ALA A 28 -38.10 31.28 6.53
C ALA A 28 -38.41 29.77 6.59
N GLU A 29 -38.85 29.15 5.48
CA GLU A 29 -39.11 27.70 5.41
C GLU A 29 -37.85 26.84 5.14
N THR A 30 -36.78 27.41 4.57
CA THR A 30 -35.47 26.72 4.41
C THR A 30 -34.52 26.98 5.57
N SER A 31 -34.79 28.02 6.37
CA SER A 31 -34.03 28.38 7.57
C SER A 31 -34.08 27.33 8.68
N ASP A 32 -35.11 26.49 8.76
CA ASP A 32 -35.20 25.42 9.78
C ASP A 32 -34.29 24.22 9.46
N LEU A 33 -33.89 24.03 8.19
CA LEU A 33 -32.99 22.95 7.75
C LEU A 33 -31.50 23.33 7.88
N ILE A 34 -31.16 24.61 7.82
CA ILE A 34 -29.79 25.12 7.91
C ILE A 34 -29.64 25.95 9.20
N SER A 35 -29.69 25.26 10.34
CA SER A 35 -29.42 25.90 11.63
C SER A 35 -27.95 26.33 11.74
N VAL A 36 -27.66 27.34 12.57
CA VAL A 36 -26.27 27.74 12.90
C VAL A 36 -25.44 26.55 13.40
N SER A 37 -26.07 25.65 14.18
CA SER A 37 -25.45 24.42 14.67
C SER A 37 -25.08 23.46 13.54
N PHE A 38 -25.96 23.33 12.54
CA PHE A 38 -25.71 22.48 11.38
C PHE A 38 -24.57 23.01 10.51
N THR A 39 -24.56 24.31 10.18
CA THR A 39 -23.46 24.94 9.43
C THR A 39 -22.11 24.78 10.17
N ALA A 40 -22.12 24.89 11.50
CA ALA A 40 -20.91 24.67 12.30
C ALA A 40 -20.34 23.25 12.17
N LYS A 41 -21.18 22.22 12.01
CA LYS A 41 -20.71 20.84 11.77
C LYS A 41 -20.03 20.69 10.41
N VAL A 42 -20.57 21.33 9.37
CA VAL A 42 -19.97 21.32 8.01
C VAL A 42 -18.65 22.10 7.99
N ASN A 43 -18.59 23.26 8.66
CA ASN A 43 -17.33 23.99 8.85
C ASN A 43 -16.29 23.14 9.58
N ALA A 44 -16.67 22.46 10.67
CA ALA A 44 -15.76 21.60 11.42
C ALA A 44 -15.20 20.45 10.57
N LEU A 45 -15.95 19.95 9.57
CA LEU A 45 -15.44 18.97 8.63
C LEU A 45 -14.37 19.55 7.69
N ILE A 46 -14.57 20.78 7.21
CA ILE A 46 -13.61 21.47 6.34
C ILE A 46 -12.35 21.84 7.13
N ASP A 47 -12.50 22.34 8.35
CA ASP A 47 -11.38 22.67 9.25
C ASP A 47 -10.56 21.42 9.64
N ALA A 48 -11.16 20.23 9.51
CA ALA A 48 -10.49 18.96 9.80
C ALA A 48 -9.71 18.40 8.62
N PHE A 49 -9.71 19.03 7.44
CA PHE A 49 -8.96 18.54 6.29
C PHE A 49 -7.46 18.48 6.60
N PRO A 50 -6.78 17.39 6.22
CA PRO A 50 -5.32 17.32 6.34
C PRO A 50 -4.71 18.34 5.39
N TYR A 51 -3.65 19.03 5.81
CA TYR A 51 -2.92 19.92 4.91
C TYR A 51 -1.93 19.16 4.02
N TYR A 52 -1.50 19.78 2.93
CA TYR A 52 -0.52 19.20 2.02
C TYR A 52 0.80 18.93 2.76
N GLY A 53 1.19 17.65 2.80
CA GLY A 53 2.37 17.20 3.54
C GLY A 53 2.12 16.87 5.02
N ASP A 54 0.86 16.76 5.46
CA ASP A 54 0.53 16.29 6.80
C ASP A 54 1.03 14.86 7.06
N HIS A 55 1.98 14.74 7.99
CA HIS A 55 2.61 13.48 8.38
C HIS A 55 1.67 12.53 9.10
N GLU A 56 0.71 13.03 9.88
CA GLU A 56 -0.26 12.19 10.58
C GLU A 56 -1.21 11.56 9.57
N TRP A 57 -1.65 12.34 8.59
CA TRP A 57 -2.43 11.83 7.46
C TRP A 57 -1.68 10.75 6.66
N ASP A 58 -0.45 11.04 6.20
CA ASP A 58 0.36 10.07 5.44
C ASP A 58 0.57 8.77 6.23
N SER A 59 0.82 8.90 7.54
CA SER A 59 0.97 7.75 8.43
C SER A 59 -0.31 6.93 8.53
N SER A 60 -1.47 7.56 8.76
CA SER A 60 -2.77 6.88 8.82
C SER A 60 -3.11 6.18 7.50
N HIS A 61 -2.85 6.83 6.37
CA HIS A 61 -3.11 6.24 5.05
C HIS A 61 -2.24 5.02 4.77
N LYS A 62 -0.93 5.12 5.02
CA LYS A 62 -0.01 3.99 4.88
C LYS A 62 -0.33 2.86 5.84
N LEU A 63 -0.68 3.15 7.09
CA LEU A 63 -1.05 2.12 8.07
C LEU A 63 -2.30 1.34 7.65
N ALA A 64 -3.29 2.00 7.05
CA ALA A 64 -4.46 1.32 6.51
C ALA A 64 -4.09 0.32 5.39
N LEU A 65 -3.20 0.71 4.48
CA LEU A 65 -2.73 -0.16 3.40
C LEU A 65 -1.79 -1.26 3.90
N VAL A 66 -0.89 -0.96 4.86
CA VAL A 66 -0.03 -1.94 5.52
C VAL A 66 -0.86 -2.98 6.26
N ASN A 67 -1.98 -2.60 6.87
CA ASN A 67 -2.91 -3.56 7.46
C ASN A 67 -3.46 -4.54 6.41
N LEU A 68 -3.77 -4.08 5.19
CA LEU A 68 -4.16 -4.96 4.10
C LEU A 68 -3.04 -5.91 3.66
N LEU A 69 -1.81 -5.44 3.56
CA LEU A 69 -0.66 -6.29 3.27
C LEU A 69 -0.50 -7.38 4.35
N ALA A 70 -0.57 -6.99 5.63
CA ALA A 70 -0.41 -7.90 6.76
C ALA A 70 -1.50 -8.98 6.81
N ILE A 71 -2.75 -8.62 6.54
CA ILE A 71 -3.89 -9.57 6.60
C ILE A 71 -3.92 -10.50 5.38
N ASN A 72 -3.41 -10.07 4.23
CA ASN A 72 -3.41 -10.88 3.01
C ASN A 72 -2.10 -11.63 2.74
N LEU A 73 -1.03 -11.44 3.54
CA LEU A 73 0.17 -12.27 3.42
C LEU A 73 -0.23 -13.75 3.60
N PRO A 74 0.17 -14.66 2.69
CA PRO A 74 -0.11 -16.08 2.87
C PRO A 74 0.46 -16.60 4.18
N ASN A 75 -0.35 -17.31 4.96
CA ASN A 75 0.11 -17.99 6.17
C ASN A 75 0.63 -19.40 5.87
N ASP A 76 1.41 -19.56 4.79
CA ASP A 76 2.02 -20.83 4.43
C ASP A 76 2.91 -21.33 5.57
N THR A 77 3.00 -22.65 5.71
CA THR A 77 3.86 -23.28 6.71
C THR A 77 5.32 -22.85 6.53
N ILE A 78 5.95 -22.49 7.65
CA ILE A 78 7.35 -22.09 7.68
C ILE A 78 8.22 -23.30 7.31
N ALA A 79 8.98 -23.16 6.22
CA ALA A 79 9.81 -24.24 5.72
C ALA A 79 11.09 -24.34 6.55
N PRO A 80 11.45 -25.53 7.06
CA PRO A 80 12.72 -25.71 7.74
C PRO A 80 13.90 -25.52 6.77
N THR A 81 15.09 -25.34 7.32
CA THR A 81 16.35 -25.34 6.59
C THR A 81 16.43 -26.55 5.65
N PRO A 82 16.87 -26.40 4.39
CA PRO A 82 17.03 -27.53 3.50
C PRO A 82 17.97 -28.59 4.07
N THR A 83 17.62 -29.86 3.86
CA THR A 83 18.47 -30.99 4.29
C THR A 83 19.83 -30.88 3.62
N SER A 84 20.90 -31.03 4.40
CA SER A 84 22.27 -31.08 3.88
C SER A 84 22.81 -32.52 3.90
N ASN A 85 23.49 -32.90 2.84
CA ASN A 85 24.13 -34.20 2.71
C ASN A 85 25.61 -33.99 2.35
N SER A 86 26.47 -34.78 2.97
CA SER A 86 27.88 -34.93 2.65
C SER A 86 28.23 -36.42 2.63
N ILE A 87 29.45 -36.75 2.20
CA ILE A 87 29.93 -38.14 2.11
C ILE A 87 29.78 -38.89 3.45
N SER A 88 29.95 -38.19 4.57
CA SER A 88 29.93 -38.77 5.91
C SER A 88 28.72 -38.36 6.75
N THR A 89 27.90 -37.40 6.32
CA THR A 89 26.89 -36.81 7.22
C THR A 89 25.62 -36.43 6.48
N ARG A 90 24.47 -36.76 7.05
CA ARG A 90 23.15 -36.26 6.64
C ARG A 90 22.54 -35.46 7.79
N ILE A 91 22.12 -34.23 7.52
CA ILE A 91 21.46 -33.37 8.50
C ILE A 91 20.10 -32.96 7.95
N SER A 92 19.03 -33.35 8.66
CA SER A 92 17.66 -32.96 8.36
C SER A 92 17.11 -32.02 9.43
N TYR A 93 16.17 -31.17 9.03
CA TYR A 93 15.62 -30.11 9.86
C TYR A 93 14.10 -30.17 9.89
N THR A 94 13.54 -29.89 11.07
CA THR A 94 12.10 -29.74 11.25
C THR A 94 11.85 -28.45 12.03
N TYR A 95 10.98 -27.59 11.51
CA TYR A 95 10.60 -26.35 12.19
C TYR A 95 9.92 -26.65 13.53
N LYS A 96 10.31 -25.94 14.59
CA LYS A 96 9.81 -26.11 15.97
C LYS A 96 9.47 -24.77 16.64
N GLY A 97 9.35 -23.69 15.87
CA GLY A 97 8.94 -22.39 16.41
C GLY A 97 7.44 -22.34 16.75
N SER A 98 7.04 -21.24 17.40
CA SER A 98 5.68 -21.04 17.90
C SER A 98 4.68 -20.53 16.86
N TYR A 99 5.16 -19.98 15.74
CA TYR A 99 4.30 -19.40 14.72
C TYR A 99 3.72 -20.48 13.80
N SER A 100 2.45 -20.33 13.44
CA SER A 100 1.70 -21.25 12.58
C SER A 100 2.10 -21.18 11.10
N GLY A 101 2.64 -20.04 10.66
CA GLY A 101 3.05 -19.78 9.27
C GLY A 101 3.71 -18.42 9.12
N TYR A 102 4.03 -18.01 7.89
CA TYR A 102 4.77 -16.76 7.66
C TYR A 102 4.01 -15.50 8.07
N GLN A 103 2.69 -15.44 7.82
CA GLN A 103 1.87 -14.31 8.26
C GLN A 103 1.93 -14.16 9.77
N ASP A 104 1.72 -15.25 10.49
CA ASP A 104 1.77 -15.26 11.95
C ASP A 104 3.17 -14.91 12.48
N ALA A 105 4.25 -15.32 11.78
CA ALA A 105 5.61 -14.93 12.16
C ALA A 105 5.89 -13.44 11.97
N PHE A 106 5.59 -12.88 10.79
CA PHE A 106 5.97 -11.50 10.44
C PHE A 106 4.94 -10.44 10.85
N PHE A 107 3.68 -10.83 11.04
CA PHE A 107 2.58 -9.94 11.39
C PHE A 107 1.81 -10.47 12.61
N HIS A 108 2.53 -11.10 13.54
CA HIS A 108 1.94 -11.68 14.75
C HIS A 108 1.02 -10.68 15.48
N GLY A 109 -0.20 -11.11 15.76
CA GLY A 109 -1.19 -10.31 16.48
C GLY A 109 -1.81 -9.15 15.69
N VAL A 110 -1.46 -8.98 14.41
CA VAL A 110 -2.13 -8.00 13.55
C VAL A 110 -3.49 -8.55 13.13
N SER A 111 -4.56 -7.80 13.42
CA SER A 111 -5.92 -8.11 13.00
C SER A 111 -6.42 -7.11 11.96
N GLN A 112 -7.45 -7.50 11.19
CA GLN A 112 -8.08 -6.61 10.21
C GLN A 112 -8.69 -5.41 10.93
N SER A 113 -8.16 -4.22 10.65
CA SER A 113 -8.72 -2.98 11.17
C SER A 113 -9.97 -2.58 10.39
N ASN A 114 -10.87 -1.83 11.02
CA ASN A 114 -12.07 -1.29 10.37
C ASN A 114 -11.72 -0.41 9.15
N VAL A 115 -10.65 0.37 9.27
CA VAL A 115 -10.15 1.24 8.20
C VAL A 115 -9.61 0.42 7.05
N GLY A 116 -8.82 -0.62 7.35
CA GLY A 116 -8.33 -1.56 6.34
C GLY A 116 -9.48 -2.25 5.61
N ALA A 117 -10.47 -2.76 6.34
CA ALA A 117 -11.62 -3.44 5.74
C ALA A 117 -12.42 -2.51 4.82
N LYS A 118 -12.61 -1.25 5.24
CA LYS A 118 -13.25 -0.21 4.42
C LYS A 118 -12.42 0.13 3.18
N ALA A 119 -11.10 0.25 3.33
CA ALA A 119 -10.19 0.49 2.21
C ALA A 119 -10.24 -0.65 1.19
N ALA A 120 -10.17 -1.91 1.63
CA ALA A 120 -10.31 -3.06 0.73
C ALA A 120 -11.62 -3.02 -0.06
N SER A 121 -12.75 -2.78 0.61
CA SER A 121 -14.07 -2.69 -0.03
C SER A 121 -14.13 -1.58 -1.08
N LEU A 122 -13.70 -0.37 -0.74
CA LEU A 122 -13.73 0.77 -1.65
C LEU A 122 -12.76 0.60 -2.83
N ILE A 123 -11.54 0.11 -2.58
CA ILE A 123 -10.52 -0.16 -3.61
C ILE A 123 -11.04 -1.20 -4.60
N GLN A 124 -11.61 -2.31 -4.11
CA GLN A 124 -12.16 -3.36 -4.95
C GLN A 124 -13.39 -2.88 -5.75
N GLY A 125 -14.14 -1.92 -5.20
CA GLY A 125 -15.22 -1.25 -5.92
C GLY A 125 -14.75 -0.42 -7.11
N VAL A 126 -13.52 0.10 -7.08
CA VAL A 126 -12.89 0.82 -8.22
C VAL A 126 -12.22 -0.14 -9.18
N SER A 127 -11.51 -1.14 -8.67
CA SER A 127 -10.82 -2.15 -9.46
C SER A 127 -10.97 -3.52 -8.83
N SER A 128 -11.85 -4.34 -9.41
CA SER A 128 -12.17 -5.67 -8.89
C SER A 128 -10.98 -6.64 -8.89
N GLY A 129 -9.95 -6.36 -9.70
CA GLY A 129 -8.70 -7.12 -9.74
C GLY A 129 -7.74 -6.84 -8.59
N LEU A 130 -7.99 -5.82 -7.76
CA LEU A 130 -7.23 -5.55 -6.53
C LEU A 130 -7.81 -6.34 -5.35
N ASP A 131 -7.95 -7.65 -5.55
CA ASP A 131 -8.52 -8.60 -4.60
C ASP A 131 -7.49 -9.14 -3.59
N SER A 132 -7.89 -10.10 -2.75
CA SER A 132 -7.01 -10.71 -1.75
C SER A 132 -5.77 -11.38 -2.36
N SER A 133 -5.87 -11.96 -3.56
CA SER A 133 -4.73 -12.57 -4.26
C SER A 133 -3.73 -11.51 -4.71
N TRP A 134 -4.22 -10.39 -5.24
CA TRP A 134 -3.37 -9.25 -5.57
C TRP A 134 -2.67 -8.69 -4.32
N TRP A 135 -3.41 -8.44 -3.23
CA TRP A 135 -2.84 -7.95 -1.97
C TRP A 135 -1.82 -8.93 -1.38
N SER A 136 -2.08 -10.23 -1.50
CA SER A 136 -1.19 -11.28 -1.07
C SER A 136 0.14 -11.25 -1.80
N ASN A 137 0.09 -11.13 -3.13
CA ASN A 137 1.29 -10.94 -3.94
C ASN A 137 2.01 -9.65 -3.55
N TYR A 138 1.29 -8.54 -3.38
CA TYR A 138 1.94 -7.30 -3.03
C TYR A 138 2.63 -7.36 -1.65
N ALA A 139 1.99 -8.02 -0.66
CA ALA A 139 2.54 -8.24 0.66
C ALA A 139 3.87 -9.01 0.63
N VAL A 140 3.97 -10.05 -0.21
CA VAL A 140 5.23 -10.80 -0.37
C VAL A 140 6.35 -9.93 -0.95
N ALA A 141 6.05 -9.06 -1.91
CA ALA A 141 7.02 -8.12 -2.47
C ALA A 141 7.51 -7.11 -1.41
N VAL A 142 6.57 -6.46 -0.72
CA VAL A 142 6.89 -5.44 0.30
C VAL A 142 7.66 -6.04 1.48
N LEU A 143 7.28 -7.23 1.96
CA LEU A 143 8.00 -7.91 3.03
C LEU A 143 9.40 -8.37 2.58
N THR A 144 9.55 -8.84 1.33
CA THR A 144 10.88 -9.16 0.79
C THR A 144 11.77 -7.92 0.73
N ASP A 145 11.22 -6.77 0.34
CA ASP A 145 11.95 -5.50 0.34
C ASP A 145 12.37 -5.08 1.76
N ALA A 146 11.50 -5.27 2.76
CA ALA A 146 11.85 -5.05 4.17
C ALA A 146 13.01 -5.94 4.63
N ILE A 147 12.96 -7.24 4.30
CA ILE A 147 14.03 -8.19 4.64
C ILE A 147 15.33 -7.79 3.94
N LYS A 148 15.29 -7.45 2.65
CA LYS A 148 16.45 -7.00 1.87
C LYS A 148 17.12 -5.76 2.49
N GLN A 149 16.32 -4.79 2.95
CA GLN A 149 16.83 -3.58 3.58
C GLN A 149 17.54 -3.85 4.92
N LYS A 150 17.16 -4.93 5.63
CA LYS A 150 17.71 -5.27 6.95
C LYS A 150 18.81 -6.34 6.94
N ILE A 151 18.75 -7.28 6.01
CA ILE A 151 19.63 -8.45 5.99
C ILE A 151 20.37 -8.50 4.64
N SER A 152 21.59 -7.98 4.63
CA SER A 152 22.46 -7.96 3.46
C SER A 152 23.03 -9.34 3.08
N SER A 153 22.98 -10.32 3.98
CA SER A 153 23.52 -11.67 3.74
C SER A 153 22.61 -12.56 2.91
N ILE A 154 21.35 -12.18 2.71
CA ILE A 154 20.40 -12.92 1.88
C ILE A 154 20.52 -12.39 0.44
N GLY A 155 20.71 -13.28 -0.53
CA GLY A 155 20.73 -12.91 -1.94
C GLY A 155 19.32 -12.67 -2.48
N PHE A 156 19.12 -11.66 -3.32
CA PHE A 156 17.81 -11.35 -3.93
C PHE A 156 17.95 -11.10 -5.43
N ASN A 157 16.93 -11.50 -6.20
CA ASN A 157 16.68 -10.98 -7.54
C ASN A 157 16.09 -9.56 -7.43
N THR A 158 16.97 -8.57 -7.26
CA THR A 158 16.58 -7.17 -7.01
C THR A 158 15.83 -6.54 -8.18
N SER A 159 16.09 -6.98 -9.41
CA SER A 159 15.42 -6.47 -10.61
C SER A 159 13.96 -6.92 -10.63
N GLN A 160 13.70 -8.22 -10.42
CA GLN A 160 12.35 -8.74 -10.34
C GLN A 160 11.56 -8.13 -9.17
N LEU A 161 12.19 -8.00 -7.99
CA LEU A 161 11.55 -7.36 -6.84
C LEU A 161 11.16 -5.90 -7.14
N SER A 162 12.05 -5.13 -7.78
CA SER A 162 11.76 -3.75 -8.15
C SER A 162 10.65 -3.65 -9.20
N THR A 163 10.61 -4.56 -10.17
CA THR A 163 9.55 -4.63 -11.18
C THR A 163 8.21 -4.92 -10.52
N ASP A 164 8.11 -5.99 -9.72
CA ASP A 164 6.86 -6.38 -9.07
C ASP A 164 6.33 -5.28 -8.14
N LEU A 165 7.20 -4.62 -7.36
CA LEU A 165 6.82 -3.47 -6.55
C LEU A 165 6.30 -2.32 -7.42
N GLY A 166 6.98 -2.02 -8.53
CA GLY A 166 6.54 -0.99 -9.48
C GLY A 166 5.17 -1.31 -10.08
N ASP A 167 4.97 -2.54 -10.50
CA ASP A 167 3.73 -3.02 -11.13
C ASP A 167 2.56 -3.01 -10.13
N SER A 168 2.75 -3.51 -8.91
CA SER A 168 1.75 -3.41 -7.85
C SER A 168 1.41 -1.94 -7.54
N ASN A 169 2.41 -1.08 -7.38
CA ASN A 169 2.14 0.34 -7.14
C ASN A 169 1.36 0.98 -8.30
N ASN A 170 1.72 0.69 -9.54
CA ASN A 170 1.01 1.20 -10.71
C ASN A 170 -0.41 0.67 -10.82
N ALA A 171 -0.66 -0.59 -10.44
CA ALA A 171 -2.00 -1.18 -10.40
C ALA A 171 -2.89 -0.55 -9.32
N LEU A 172 -2.31 -0.13 -8.18
CA LEU A 172 -3.04 0.51 -7.08
C LEU A 172 -3.37 1.98 -7.36
N LYS A 173 -2.52 2.70 -8.11
CA LYS A 173 -2.65 4.14 -8.40
C LYS A 173 -4.08 4.58 -8.77
N PRO A 174 -4.80 3.91 -9.68
CA PRO A 174 -6.16 4.31 -10.04
C PRO A 174 -7.19 4.19 -8.91
N ALA A 175 -6.92 3.36 -7.89
CA ALA A 175 -7.80 3.13 -6.76
C ALA A 175 -7.35 3.86 -5.48
N LEU A 176 -6.31 4.72 -5.56
CA LEU A 176 -5.84 5.43 -4.38
C LEU A 176 -6.94 6.31 -3.77
N ALA A 177 -7.79 6.97 -4.57
CA ALA A 177 -8.84 7.87 -4.06
C ALA A 177 -9.80 7.13 -3.13
N ALA A 178 -10.11 5.88 -3.48
CA ALA A 178 -10.93 4.99 -2.68
C ALA A 178 -10.26 4.64 -1.33
N SER A 179 -8.96 4.38 -1.34
CA SER A 179 -8.21 4.16 -0.10
C SER A 179 -8.09 5.42 0.76
N TYR A 180 -7.97 6.59 0.13
CA TYR A 180 -7.97 7.89 0.79
C TYR A 180 -9.32 8.13 1.48
N LEU A 181 -10.42 7.92 0.76
CA LEU A 181 -11.78 8.06 1.30
C LEU A 181 -11.99 7.16 2.53
N ALA A 182 -11.51 5.91 2.50
CA ALA A 182 -11.61 5.01 3.65
C ALA A 182 -10.94 5.59 4.92
N VAL A 183 -9.78 6.21 4.76
CA VAL A 183 -9.01 6.82 5.86
C VAL A 183 -9.65 8.13 6.30
N PHE A 184 -10.13 8.92 5.35
CA PHE A 184 -10.88 10.14 5.62
C PHE A 184 -12.11 9.87 6.50
N GLU A 185 -12.84 8.79 6.22
CA GLU A 185 -14.06 8.45 6.94
C GLU A 185 -13.85 7.67 8.24
N ALA A 186 -12.71 7.00 8.43
CA ALA A 186 -12.54 6.07 9.54
C ALA A 186 -11.14 6.01 10.19
N GLY A 187 -10.09 6.55 9.55
CA GLY A 187 -8.69 6.34 9.94
C GLY A 187 -7.89 7.59 10.31
N TYR A 188 -8.35 8.77 9.93
CA TYR A 188 -7.77 10.04 10.36
C TYR A 188 -8.72 10.70 11.35
N GLU A 189 -8.26 10.87 12.60
CA GLU A 189 -9.10 11.27 13.72
C GLU A 189 -9.84 12.60 13.49
N PRO A 190 -9.20 13.67 12.98
CA PRO A 190 -9.88 14.94 12.76
C PRO A 190 -11.11 14.80 11.84
N THR A 191 -10.93 14.23 10.65
CA THR A 191 -12.03 14.08 9.67
C THR A 191 -13.07 13.06 10.14
N THR A 192 -12.64 11.97 10.77
CA THR A 192 -13.55 10.95 11.32
C THR A 192 -14.43 11.54 12.42
N THR A 193 -13.88 12.38 13.30
CA THR A 193 -14.62 13.02 14.39
C THR A 193 -15.63 14.03 13.84
N ALA A 194 -15.19 14.89 12.90
CA ALA A 194 -16.07 15.87 12.28
C ALA A 194 -17.20 15.22 11.46
N LEU A 195 -16.89 14.17 10.68
CA LEU A 195 -17.88 13.46 9.89
C LEU A 195 -18.92 12.75 10.77
N LYS A 196 -18.50 12.14 11.90
CA LYS A 196 -19.43 11.51 12.87
C LYS A 196 -20.36 12.50 13.57
N ALA A 197 -19.99 13.78 13.65
CA ALA A 197 -20.85 14.82 14.22
C ALA A 197 -22.03 15.17 13.31
N ILE A 198 -21.93 14.87 12.00
CA ILE A 198 -23.00 14.96 11.03
C ILE A 198 -23.80 13.66 11.08
N SER A 199 -25.05 13.73 11.52
CA SER A 199 -25.92 12.55 11.62
C SER A 199 -26.27 12.01 10.22
N ALA A 200 -26.71 10.74 10.15
CA ALA A 200 -27.07 10.11 8.88
C ALA A 200 -28.16 10.90 8.12
N SER A 201 -29.13 11.50 8.81
CA SER A 201 -30.17 12.35 8.22
C SER A 201 -29.65 13.73 7.77
N GLU A 202 -28.49 14.15 8.25
CA GLU A 202 -27.86 15.44 7.93
C GLU A 202 -26.85 15.33 6.77
N MET A 203 -26.45 14.12 6.35
CA MET A 203 -25.43 13.91 5.31
C MET A 203 -25.79 14.53 3.96
N GLU A 204 -26.99 14.23 3.44
CA GLU A 204 -27.46 14.77 2.17
C GLU A 204 -27.59 16.30 2.22
N PRO A 205 -28.25 16.92 3.22
CA PRO A 205 -28.22 18.38 3.40
C PRO A 205 -26.81 18.96 3.50
N ALA A 206 -25.87 18.28 4.16
CA ALA A 206 -24.51 18.76 4.34
C ALA A 206 -23.76 18.78 3.01
N SER A 207 -23.93 17.72 2.21
CA SER A 207 -23.38 17.66 0.87
C SER A 207 -23.95 18.76 -0.04
N ALA A 208 -25.24 19.08 0.09
CA ALA A 208 -25.90 20.12 -0.68
C ALA A 208 -25.39 21.52 -0.28
N LEU A 209 -25.27 21.80 1.03
CA LEU A 209 -24.71 23.05 1.55
C LEU A 209 -23.27 23.25 1.04
N LEU A 210 -22.43 22.23 1.16
CA LEU A 210 -21.04 22.27 0.70
C LEU A 210 -20.97 22.54 -0.81
N ASN A 211 -21.76 21.82 -1.61
CA ASN A 211 -21.86 22.00 -3.06
C ASN A 211 -22.27 23.43 -3.46
N GLN A 212 -23.23 24.02 -2.74
CA GLN A 212 -23.65 25.40 -2.98
C GLN A 212 -22.57 26.41 -2.59
N ALA A 213 -21.87 26.19 -1.48
CA ALA A 213 -20.82 27.08 -1.01
C ALA A 213 -19.62 27.12 -1.95
N ILE A 214 -19.20 25.98 -2.50
CA ILE A 214 -18.14 25.89 -3.51
C ILE A 214 -18.50 26.70 -4.77
N SER A 215 -19.79 26.72 -5.12
CA SER A 215 -20.31 27.50 -6.25
C SER A 215 -20.37 29.01 -6.01
N ASN A 216 -20.04 29.51 -4.81
CA ASN A 216 -20.16 30.92 -4.44
C ASN A 216 -18.83 31.68 -4.69
N GLY A 217 -18.93 32.93 -5.12
CA GLY A 217 -17.88 33.65 -5.85
C GLY A 217 -16.57 33.89 -5.09
N GLN A 218 -16.62 34.17 -3.78
CA GLN A 218 -15.41 34.55 -3.02
C GLN A 218 -14.42 33.39 -2.90
N PHE A 219 -14.90 32.18 -2.59
CA PHE A 219 -14.08 30.97 -2.58
C PHE A 219 -13.43 30.71 -3.95
N THR A 220 -14.23 30.82 -5.02
CA THR A 220 -13.76 30.63 -6.40
C THR A 220 -12.65 31.61 -6.76
N ALA A 221 -12.79 32.89 -6.41
CA ALA A 221 -11.78 33.90 -6.68
C ALA A 221 -10.43 33.58 -5.99
N ASN A 222 -10.48 33.15 -4.73
CA ASN A 222 -9.29 32.87 -3.93
C ASN A 222 -8.56 31.61 -4.40
N ILE A 223 -9.29 30.54 -4.75
CA ILE A 223 -8.69 29.35 -5.38
C ILE A 223 -8.04 29.70 -6.72
N ASN A 224 -8.74 30.45 -7.58
CA ASN A 224 -8.20 30.86 -8.88
C ASN A 224 -6.93 31.69 -8.75
N GLN A 225 -6.89 32.61 -7.78
CA GLN A 225 -5.71 33.39 -7.48
C GLN A 225 -4.55 32.49 -7.03
N ALA A 226 -4.79 31.58 -6.09
CA ALA A 226 -3.75 30.68 -5.58
C ALA A 226 -3.17 29.78 -6.68
N ILE A 227 -4.02 29.29 -7.59
CA ILE A 227 -3.59 28.53 -8.78
C ILE A 227 -2.75 29.41 -9.71
N SER A 228 -3.15 30.67 -9.93
CA SER A 228 -2.42 31.59 -10.82
C SER A 228 -1.02 31.99 -10.31
N MET A 229 -0.82 31.96 -8.99
CA MET A 229 0.44 32.31 -8.34
C MET A 229 1.55 31.26 -8.57
N GLY A 230 1.19 30.00 -8.84
CA GLY A 230 2.17 28.92 -9.03
C GLY A 230 2.79 28.40 -7.73
N GLY A 231 3.57 27.32 -7.82
CA GLY A 231 4.35 26.79 -6.70
C GLY A 231 3.49 26.25 -5.54
N ASP A 232 3.89 26.56 -4.31
CA ASP A 232 3.26 26.04 -3.10
C ASP A 232 1.77 26.43 -2.98
N SER A 233 1.37 27.62 -3.43
CA SER A 233 -0.04 28.02 -3.36
C SER A 233 -0.92 27.21 -4.32
N THR A 234 -0.40 26.82 -5.49
CA THR A 234 -1.10 25.94 -6.41
C THR A 234 -1.23 24.54 -5.83
N ASN A 235 -0.17 24.00 -5.22
CA ASN A 235 -0.22 22.68 -4.57
C ASN A 235 -1.24 22.67 -3.43
N ALA A 236 -1.25 23.70 -2.56
CA ALA A 236 -2.23 23.85 -1.49
C ALA A 236 -3.67 23.91 -2.02
N ALA A 237 -3.92 24.73 -3.06
CA ALA A 237 -5.25 24.85 -3.65
C ALA A 237 -5.72 23.54 -4.30
N THR A 238 -4.83 22.84 -4.99
CA THR A 238 -5.14 21.56 -5.65
C THR A 238 -5.45 20.49 -4.60
N TRP A 239 -4.67 20.41 -3.52
CA TRP A 239 -4.89 19.49 -2.41
C TRP A 239 -6.20 19.78 -1.66
N PHE A 240 -6.51 21.06 -1.45
CA PHE A 240 -7.77 21.47 -0.82
C PHE A 240 -8.99 21.09 -1.68
N LEU A 241 -8.93 21.32 -3.01
CA LEU A 241 -9.98 20.88 -3.93
C LEU A 241 -10.17 19.36 -3.91
N PHE A 242 -9.07 18.59 -3.88
CA PHE A 242 -9.16 17.13 -3.75
C PHE A 242 -9.90 16.70 -2.47
N ASN A 243 -9.58 17.31 -1.33
CA ASN A 243 -10.26 17.03 -0.07
C ASN A 243 -11.75 17.42 -0.11
N LEU A 244 -12.12 18.50 -0.81
CA LEU A 244 -13.53 18.84 -1.03
C LEU A 244 -14.27 17.78 -1.84
N TRP A 245 -13.65 17.21 -2.88
CA TRP A 245 -14.24 16.12 -3.66
C TRP A 245 -14.43 14.85 -2.81
N ILE A 246 -13.43 14.52 -1.99
CA ILE A 246 -13.51 13.41 -1.03
C ILE A 246 -14.61 13.67 0.01
N ALA A 247 -14.71 14.88 0.55
CA ALA A 247 -15.75 15.25 1.52
C ALA A 247 -17.16 15.16 0.93
N LEU A 248 -17.37 15.66 -0.30
CA LEU A 248 -18.65 15.49 -1.00
C LEU A 248 -18.99 14.00 -1.17
N LYS A 249 -18.02 13.18 -1.56
CA LYS A 249 -18.22 11.72 -1.69
C LYS A 249 -18.55 11.06 -0.35
N ALA A 250 -17.84 11.43 0.73
CA ALA A 250 -18.06 10.94 2.09
C ALA A 250 -19.45 11.32 2.64
N LEU A 251 -19.95 12.51 2.29
CA LEU A 251 -21.29 12.98 2.63
C LEU A 251 -22.39 12.35 1.74
N GLY A 252 -22.04 11.43 0.84
CA GLY A 252 -22.99 10.70 0.00
C GLY A 252 -23.37 11.39 -1.30
N TYR A 253 -22.64 12.43 -1.73
CA TYR A 253 -22.90 13.07 -3.02
C TYR A 253 -22.63 12.08 -4.16
N SER A 254 -23.64 11.84 -4.99
CA SER A 254 -23.65 10.71 -5.94
C SER A 254 -22.74 10.93 -7.14
N ASP A 255 -22.69 12.15 -7.68
CA ASP A 255 -21.98 12.49 -8.92
C ASP A 255 -21.09 13.74 -8.75
N VAL A 256 -19.89 13.52 -8.20
CA VAL A 256 -18.89 14.57 -8.00
C VAL A 256 -18.32 15.09 -9.32
N ASP A 257 -18.23 14.25 -10.37
CA ASP A 257 -17.71 14.68 -11.68
C ASP A 257 -18.62 15.72 -12.33
N THR A 258 -19.94 15.51 -12.26
CA THR A 258 -20.92 16.51 -12.72
C THR A 258 -20.83 17.80 -11.89
N ALA A 259 -20.59 17.69 -10.58
CA ALA A 259 -20.39 18.86 -9.72
C ALA A 259 -19.14 19.66 -10.15
N ILE A 260 -18.00 18.98 -10.35
CA ILE A 260 -16.75 19.58 -10.85
C ILE A 260 -16.98 20.33 -12.16
N ALA A 261 -17.64 19.69 -13.13
CA ALA A 261 -17.97 20.31 -14.41
C ALA A 261 -18.84 21.58 -14.24
N ASN A 262 -19.75 21.58 -13.26
CA ASN A 262 -20.59 22.73 -12.96
C ASN A 262 -19.81 23.87 -12.27
N TYR A 263 -18.88 23.58 -11.36
CA TYR A 263 -18.02 24.62 -10.77
C TYR A 263 -17.14 25.28 -11.81
N LYS A 264 -16.59 24.50 -12.76
CA LYS A 264 -15.83 25.04 -13.90
C LYS A 264 -16.66 25.99 -14.76
N LYS A 265 -17.92 25.64 -15.05
CA LYS A 265 -18.85 26.54 -15.75
C LYS A 265 -19.13 27.84 -14.99
N LYS A 266 -19.02 27.81 -13.65
CA LYS A 266 -19.14 28.99 -12.78
C LYS A 266 -17.82 29.74 -12.57
N GLY A 267 -16.75 29.33 -13.25
CA GLY A 267 -15.47 30.04 -13.27
C GLY A 267 -14.42 29.49 -12.31
N LEU A 268 -14.64 28.36 -11.65
CA LEU A 268 -13.60 27.70 -10.85
C LEU A 268 -12.55 27.07 -11.77
N ASN A 269 -11.29 27.48 -11.60
CA ASN A 269 -10.15 26.82 -12.21
C ASN A 269 -9.89 25.53 -11.44
N VAL A 270 -10.05 24.39 -12.11
CA VAL A 270 -9.80 23.07 -11.54
C VAL A 270 -8.58 22.48 -12.23
N PRO A 271 -7.47 22.22 -11.52
CA PRO A 271 -6.29 21.57 -12.08
C PRO A 271 -6.60 20.17 -12.61
N ILE A 272 -5.87 19.71 -13.62
CA ILE A 272 -6.16 18.46 -14.34
C ILE A 272 -6.08 17.23 -13.42
N GLU A 273 -5.22 17.28 -12.41
CA GLU A 273 -5.01 16.23 -11.40
C GLU A 273 -6.27 15.96 -10.58
N VAL A 274 -7.12 16.97 -10.41
CA VAL A 274 -8.35 16.91 -9.59
C VAL A 274 -9.59 17.29 -10.40
N ASP A 275 -9.51 17.21 -11.73
CA ASP A 275 -10.62 17.46 -12.64
C ASP A 275 -11.58 16.27 -12.72
N ALA A 276 -12.76 16.51 -13.30
CA ALA A 276 -13.77 15.49 -13.54
C ALA A 276 -13.17 14.31 -14.32
N GLY A 277 -13.43 13.09 -13.84
CA GLY A 277 -12.90 11.86 -14.40
C GLY A 277 -11.44 11.54 -14.03
N SER A 278 -10.71 12.47 -13.39
CA SER A 278 -9.30 12.29 -13.00
C SER A 278 -9.10 12.17 -11.49
N TRP A 279 -9.84 12.96 -10.69
CA TRP A 279 -9.66 13.00 -9.23
C TRP A 279 -9.85 11.63 -8.56
N TRP A 280 -10.80 10.82 -9.04
CA TRP A 280 -11.11 9.49 -8.48
C TRP A 280 -10.20 8.38 -9.01
N THR A 281 -9.63 8.55 -10.20
CA THR A 281 -8.95 7.49 -10.97
C THR A 281 -7.43 7.67 -11.03
N GLY A 282 -6.85 8.42 -10.10
CA GLY A 282 -5.39 8.52 -9.93
C GLY A 282 -4.73 9.79 -10.49
N GLY A 283 -5.50 10.84 -10.78
CA GLY A 283 -4.94 12.14 -11.17
C GLY A 283 -4.01 12.75 -10.11
N TYR A 284 -4.20 12.41 -8.83
CA TYR A 284 -3.45 12.95 -7.69
C TYR A 284 -2.26 12.08 -7.23
N THR A 285 -1.92 11.04 -8.01
CA THR A 285 -0.93 10.01 -7.63
C THR A 285 0.47 10.52 -7.30
N SER A 286 0.82 11.74 -7.73
CA SER A 286 2.11 12.39 -7.41
C SER A 286 2.29 12.72 -5.92
N TRP A 287 1.21 12.78 -5.14
CA TRP A 287 1.26 13.07 -3.71
C TRP A 287 1.35 11.82 -2.84
N TYR A 288 1.25 10.64 -3.47
CA TYR A 288 1.35 9.37 -2.79
C TYR A 288 2.74 8.77 -2.98
N SER A 289 3.40 8.47 -1.87
CA SER A 289 4.60 7.63 -1.91
C SER A 289 4.19 6.16 -2.00
N PRO A 290 4.68 5.41 -3.01
CA PRO A 290 4.59 3.95 -3.07
C PRO A 290 4.88 3.26 -1.73
N LEU A 291 4.16 2.19 -1.41
CA LEU A 291 4.53 1.34 -0.27
C LEU A 291 5.87 0.65 -0.56
N SER A 292 6.64 0.49 0.50
CA SER A 292 7.97 -0.09 0.49
C SER A 292 8.19 -0.93 1.74
N GLY A 293 9.32 -1.63 1.81
CA GLY A 293 9.72 -2.37 3.01
C GLY A 293 9.75 -1.51 4.27
N ASN A 294 10.03 -0.20 4.15
CA ASN A 294 10.04 0.72 5.30
C ASN A 294 8.68 0.83 5.98
N ASP A 295 7.58 0.67 5.24
CA ASP A 295 6.23 0.87 5.77
C ASP A 295 5.81 -0.30 6.66
N VAL A 296 6.13 -1.54 6.26
CA VAL A 296 5.87 -2.73 7.08
C VAL A 296 6.86 -2.86 8.25
N MET A 297 8.09 -2.34 8.12
CA MET A 297 9.06 -2.32 9.22
C MET A 297 8.66 -1.41 10.39
N ARG A 298 7.67 -0.53 10.22
CA ARG A 298 7.07 0.23 11.33
C ARG A 298 6.29 -0.66 12.30
N LEU A 299 5.85 -1.84 11.85
CA LEU A 299 5.23 -2.83 12.71
C LEU A 299 6.30 -3.55 13.51
N LYS A 300 6.18 -3.46 14.85
CA LYS A 300 7.13 -4.07 15.79
C LYS A 300 7.34 -5.56 15.52
N ALA A 301 6.25 -6.32 15.37
CA ALA A 301 6.29 -7.75 15.10
C ALA A 301 7.12 -8.08 13.84
N THR A 302 6.95 -7.29 12.77
CA THR A 302 7.68 -7.47 11.52
C THR A 302 9.16 -7.18 11.70
N SER A 303 9.51 -6.03 12.29
CA SER A 303 10.92 -5.68 12.52
C SER A 303 11.65 -6.71 13.40
N GLU A 304 10.98 -7.27 14.42
CA GLU A 304 11.54 -8.30 15.29
C GLU A 304 11.68 -9.64 14.55
N ALA A 305 10.65 -10.07 13.83
CA ALA A 305 10.64 -11.34 13.11
C ALA A 305 11.72 -11.41 12.01
N ILE A 306 11.98 -10.30 11.30
CA ILE A 306 12.99 -10.23 10.25
C ILE A 306 14.36 -10.69 10.76
N SER A 307 14.76 -10.26 11.96
CA SER A 307 16.08 -10.57 12.52
C SER A 307 16.07 -11.74 13.50
N SER A 308 14.90 -12.35 13.72
CA SER A 308 14.72 -13.41 14.71
C SER A 308 15.36 -14.71 14.26
N SER A 309 15.87 -15.46 15.24
CA SER A 309 16.31 -16.83 15.00
C SER A 309 15.12 -17.76 14.86
N MET A 310 15.21 -18.74 13.97
CA MET A 310 14.17 -19.75 13.78
C MET A 310 14.53 -21.03 14.52
N PRO A 311 13.70 -21.50 15.48
CA PRO A 311 13.93 -22.74 16.20
C PRO A 311 13.67 -23.95 15.31
N GLU A 312 14.62 -24.89 15.29
CA GLU A 312 14.51 -26.13 14.54
C GLU A 312 14.98 -27.33 15.36
N LEU A 313 14.31 -28.46 15.16
CA LEU A 313 14.86 -29.76 15.52
C LEU A 313 15.84 -30.19 14.42
N VAL A 314 17.11 -30.25 14.76
CA VAL A 314 18.18 -30.75 13.89
C VAL A 314 18.38 -32.23 14.18
N THR A 315 18.37 -33.05 13.14
CA THR A 315 18.71 -34.48 13.24
C THR A 315 19.92 -34.77 12.38
N GLU A 316 21.04 -35.07 13.04
CA GLU A 316 22.31 -35.41 12.40
C GLU A 316 22.53 -36.93 12.38
N ILE A 317 22.96 -37.45 11.23
CA ILE A 317 23.34 -38.84 11.02
C ILE A 317 24.76 -38.88 10.46
N VAL A 318 25.71 -39.49 11.18
CA VAL A 318 27.14 -39.57 10.79
C VAL A 318 27.55 -41.02 10.43
N TRP A 319 28.21 -41.18 9.28
CA TRP A 319 28.87 -42.38 8.75
C TRP A 319 30.40 -42.20 8.86
N PRO A 320 31.20 -43.24 9.17
CA PRO A 320 30.98 -44.66 8.88
C PRO A 320 30.80 -45.53 10.14
N LEU A 321 30.27 -44.97 11.23
CA LEU A 321 30.04 -45.75 12.44
C LEU A 321 29.15 -46.94 12.09
N SER A 322 29.55 -48.14 12.52
CA SER A 322 28.93 -49.42 12.17
C SER A 322 27.41 -49.48 12.44
N PHE A 323 26.89 -48.49 13.17
CA PHE A 323 25.47 -48.21 13.37
C PHE A 323 25.26 -46.68 13.39
N PRO A 324 24.81 -46.03 12.30
CA PRO A 324 24.46 -44.61 12.31
C PRO A 324 23.34 -44.36 13.35
N GLN A 325 23.59 -43.53 14.36
CA GLN A 325 22.59 -43.13 15.33
C GLN A 325 22.15 -41.69 15.05
N PRO A 326 20.85 -41.43 14.80
CA PRO A 326 20.34 -40.07 14.69
C PRO A 326 20.55 -39.32 16.01
N LYS A 327 21.17 -38.14 15.95
CA LYS A 327 21.38 -37.26 17.11
C LYS A 327 20.46 -36.03 17.01
N PRO A 328 19.28 -36.04 17.65
CA PRO A 328 18.40 -34.89 17.68
C PRO A 328 18.89 -33.82 18.65
N TYR A 329 18.87 -32.55 18.25
CA TYR A 329 19.07 -31.40 19.13
C TYR A 329 18.33 -30.17 18.61
N ILE A 330 18.04 -29.20 19.49
CA ILE A 330 17.42 -27.94 19.09
C ILE A 330 18.50 -26.97 18.62
N GLY A 331 18.38 -26.51 17.38
CA GLY A 331 19.16 -25.44 16.79
C GLY A 331 18.33 -24.16 16.68
N ASN A 332 19.01 -23.01 16.74
CA ASN A 332 18.44 -21.71 16.45
C ASN A 332 19.18 -21.13 15.25
N TRP A 333 18.46 -20.89 14.16
CA TRP A 333 19.03 -20.37 12.92
C TRP A 333 18.85 -18.85 12.84
N PRO A 334 19.94 -18.05 12.93
CA PRO A 334 19.83 -16.60 12.84
C PRO A 334 19.14 -16.16 11.55
N ASN A 335 18.24 -15.17 11.65
CA ASN A 335 17.41 -14.72 10.53
C ASN A 335 16.62 -15.86 9.85
N GLY A 336 16.33 -16.95 10.57
CA GLY A 336 15.84 -18.18 9.95
C GLY A 336 14.47 -18.02 9.31
N TYR A 337 13.58 -17.20 9.89
CA TYR A 337 12.29 -16.88 9.26
C TYR A 337 12.47 -16.15 7.93
N SER A 338 13.36 -15.15 7.89
CA SER A 338 13.68 -14.40 6.67
C SER A 338 14.35 -15.27 5.60
N ASN A 339 15.29 -16.14 6.00
CA ASN A 339 15.90 -17.07 5.06
C ASN A 339 14.89 -18.08 4.52
N SER A 340 14.04 -18.63 5.40
CA SER A 340 12.95 -19.51 5.02
C SER A 340 12.02 -18.83 4.01
N PHE A 341 11.53 -17.64 4.34
CA PHE A 341 10.65 -16.87 3.46
C PHE A 341 11.30 -16.54 2.10
N CYS A 342 12.57 -16.14 2.07
CA CYS A 342 13.20 -15.62 0.85
C CYS A 342 14.00 -16.63 0.02
N GLN A 343 14.45 -17.77 0.57
CA GLN A 343 15.45 -18.64 -0.10
C GLN A 343 14.97 -20.06 -0.42
N TRP A 344 14.03 -20.61 0.36
CA TRP A 344 13.62 -22.02 0.20
C TRP A 344 12.18 -22.34 0.58
N GLY A 345 11.46 -21.42 1.22
CA GLY A 345 10.04 -21.54 1.50
C GLY A 345 9.17 -21.41 0.26
N SER A 346 7.88 -21.72 0.40
CA SER A 346 6.89 -21.62 -0.70
C SER A 346 6.78 -20.20 -1.29
N LEU A 347 7.12 -19.17 -0.50
CA LEU A 347 7.06 -17.76 -0.88
C LEU A 347 8.39 -17.20 -1.43
N SER A 348 9.41 -18.04 -1.63
CA SER A 348 10.78 -17.65 -2.02
C SER A 348 10.94 -17.26 -3.51
N ARG A 349 10.01 -16.47 -4.04
CA ARG A 349 9.95 -16.12 -5.48
C ARG A 349 11.02 -15.14 -5.96
N TYR A 350 11.70 -14.46 -5.04
CA TYR A 350 12.75 -13.47 -5.33
C TYR A 350 14.16 -14.02 -5.11
N LYS A 351 14.32 -15.33 -5.03
CA LYS A 351 15.63 -15.94 -4.99
C LYS A 351 16.41 -15.58 -6.26
N PRO A 352 17.71 -15.23 -6.17
CA PRO A 352 18.54 -15.11 -7.35
C PRO A 352 18.44 -16.40 -8.16
N GLN A 353 18.18 -16.28 -9.46
CA GLN A 353 18.36 -17.42 -10.33
C GLN A 353 19.81 -17.86 -10.19
N PRO A 354 20.10 -19.16 -10.02
CA PRO A 354 21.47 -19.62 -10.03
C PRO A 354 22.07 -19.13 -11.34
N SER A 355 23.08 -18.27 -11.26
CA SER A 355 23.83 -17.89 -12.44
C SER A 355 24.52 -19.18 -12.90
N SER A 356 23.93 -19.85 -13.89
CA SER A 356 24.74 -20.68 -14.76
C SER A 356 25.93 -19.81 -15.17
N CYS A 357 27.17 -20.33 -15.08
CA CYS A 357 28.34 -19.64 -15.60
C CYS A 357 28.24 -19.37 -17.11
N PHE A 358 27.18 -19.87 -17.73
CA PHE A 358 26.81 -19.75 -19.11
C PHE A 358 25.48 -18.97 -19.18
N GLY A 359 25.49 -17.83 -19.86
CA GLY A 359 24.26 -17.08 -20.13
C GLY A 359 23.29 -17.89 -21.00
N GLN A 360 22.02 -17.50 -21.01
CA GLN A 360 21.03 -18.06 -21.95
C GLN A 360 21.55 -17.95 -23.39
N GLY A 361 21.35 -18.99 -24.20
CA GLY A 361 21.85 -19.08 -25.56
C GLY A 361 23.31 -19.50 -25.66
N THR A 362 24.02 -19.74 -24.54
CA THR A 362 25.36 -20.31 -24.59
C THR A 362 25.30 -21.66 -25.28
N LEU A 363 26.10 -21.81 -26.33
CA LEU A 363 26.14 -23.02 -27.15
C LEU A 363 26.98 -24.10 -26.45
N VAL A 364 26.36 -25.25 -26.24
CA VAL A 364 27.00 -26.49 -25.79
C VAL A 364 27.29 -27.33 -27.04
N LEU A 365 28.54 -27.79 -27.18
CA LEU A 365 28.92 -28.69 -28.25
C LEU A 365 28.41 -30.10 -27.91
N MET A 366 27.59 -30.67 -28.79
CA MET A 366 26.97 -31.99 -28.64
C MET A 366 27.89 -33.08 -29.19
N ALA A 367 27.67 -34.33 -28.80
CA ALA A 367 28.47 -35.47 -29.25
C ALA A 367 28.45 -35.70 -30.77
N ASP A 368 27.39 -35.26 -31.46
CA ASP A 368 27.26 -35.32 -32.92
C ASP A 368 27.99 -34.17 -33.66
N GLY A 369 28.68 -33.30 -32.92
CA GLY A 369 29.41 -32.14 -33.42
C GLY A 369 28.53 -30.92 -33.72
N GLN A 370 27.22 -30.98 -33.50
CA GLN A 370 26.33 -29.82 -33.55
C GLN A 370 26.39 -29.03 -32.25
N THR A 371 25.89 -27.79 -32.26
CA THR A 371 25.74 -26.99 -31.05
C THR A 371 24.28 -26.84 -30.65
N LYS A 372 24.00 -26.94 -29.36
CA LYS A 372 22.65 -26.74 -28.78
C LYS A 372 22.71 -25.70 -27.66
N PRO A 373 21.78 -24.74 -27.59
CA PRO A 373 21.78 -23.76 -26.51
C PRO A 373 21.55 -24.44 -25.16
N ILE A 374 22.21 -23.96 -24.11
CA ILE A 374 22.27 -24.61 -22.80
C ILE A 374 20.89 -24.84 -22.17
N GLU A 375 19.95 -23.91 -22.38
CA GLU A 375 18.55 -24.03 -21.93
C GLU A 375 17.73 -25.10 -22.66
N SER A 376 18.24 -25.64 -23.77
CA SER A 376 17.59 -26.71 -24.55
C SER A 376 18.19 -28.09 -24.29
N ILE A 377 19.22 -28.19 -23.44
CA ILE A 377 19.82 -29.47 -23.04
C ILE A 377 18.84 -30.22 -22.14
N GLN A 378 18.57 -31.48 -22.46
CA GLN A 378 17.71 -32.37 -21.70
C GLN A 378 18.50 -33.56 -21.13
N LEU A 379 17.94 -34.21 -20.11
CA LEU A 379 18.52 -35.44 -19.59
C LEU A 379 18.55 -36.51 -20.68
N GLY A 380 19.74 -37.08 -20.93
CA GLY A 380 19.98 -38.06 -21.98
C GLY A 380 20.63 -37.49 -23.24
N ASP A 381 20.76 -36.17 -23.36
CA ASP A 381 21.59 -35.56 -24.41
C ASP A 381 23.08 -35.88 -24.17
N GLU A 382 23.79 -36.32 -25.21
CA GLU A 382 25.23 -36.56 -25.18
C GLU A 382 26.00 -35.29 -25.60
N VAL A 383 26.91 -34.84 -24.76
CA VAL A 383 27.69 -33.60 -24.96
C VAL A 383 29.15 -33.94 -25.21
N GLN A 384 29.80 -33.17 -26.07
CA GLN A 384 31.21 -33.41 -26.38
C GLN A 384 32.10 -32.90 -25.24
N SER A 385 32.83 -33.81 -24.61
CA SER A 385 33.82 -33.48 -23.58
C SER A 385 35.24 -33.40 -24.15
N ASN A 386 36.17 -32.89 -23.35
CA ASN A 386 37.61 -32.89 -23.67
C ASN A 386 38.23 -34.31 -23.72
N LEU A 387 37.49 -35.34 -23.33
CA LEU A 387 37.91 -36.75 -23.38
C LEU A 387 37.21 -37.54 -24.50
N GLY A 388 36.35 -36.90 -25.29
CA GLY A 388 35.48 -37.54 -26.27
C GLY A 388 33.99 -37.38 -25.94
N PRO A 389 33.09 -37.84 -26.82
CA PRO A 389 31.66 -37.89 -26.57
C PRO A 389 31.30 -38.78 -25.37
#